data_AF-A0A948ZQT6-F1
#
_entry.id   AF-A0A948ZQT6-F1
#
_cell.length_a   1.000
_cell.length_b   1.000
_cell.length_c   1.000
_cell.angle_alpha   90.00
_cell.angle_beta   90.00
_cell.angle_gamma   90.00
#
_symmetry.space_group_name_H-M   'P 1'
#
loop_
_entity.id
_entity.type
_entity.pdbx_description
1 polymer ?
#
loop_
_entity_poly.entity_id
_entity_poly.type
_entity_poly.pdbx_seq_one_letter_code
_entity_poly.pdbx_strand_id
1 'polypeptide(L)' 'MSSKILKVNPFQETLYADMCGPASLKIILGYHGVEKTEKELAKTAG' A
#
# COMPACT_ATOMS: atom_id res chain seq x y z
N MET A 1 -8.21 -15.30 19.79
CA MET A 1 -7.25 -14.52 18.97
C MET A 1 -7.89 -13.16 18.74
N SER A 2 -7.28 -12.07 19.24
CA SER A 2 -7.86 -10.72 19.06
C SER A 2 -7.23 -10.09 17.82
N SER A 3 -8.00 -9.99 16.73
CA SER A 3 -7.53 -9.39 15.48
C SER A 3 -7.59 -7.87 15.58
N LYS A 4 -6.44 -7.18 15.57
CA LYS A 4 -6.39 -5.72 15.45
C LYS A 4 -6.48 -5.34 13.97
N ILE A 5 -7.60 -4.71 13.59
CA ILE A 5 -7.75 -4.08 12.28
C ILE A 5 -7.00 -2.75 12.31
N LEU A 6 -6.09 -2.54 11.34
CA LEU A 6 -5.38 -1.27 11.20
C LEU A 6 -6.36 -0.20 10.71
N LYS A 7 -6.34 0.97 11.34
CA LYS A 7 -7.12 2.13 10.90
C LYS A 7 -6.37 2.82 9.77
N VAL A 8 -6.68 2.45 8.54
CA VAL A 8 -6.14 3.06 7.31
C VAL A 8 -7.25 3.81 6.58
N ASN A 9 -6.88 4.86 5.87
CA ASN A 9 -7.82 5.57 5.01
C ASN A 9 -8.13 4.72 3.76
N PRO A 10 -9.35 4.83 3.19
CA PRO A 10 -9.64 4.25 1.88
C PRO A 10 -8.65 4.75 0.84
N PHE A 11 -8.33 3.89 -0.11
CA PHE A 11 -7.36 4.17 -1.16
C PHE A 11 -7.78 3.56 -2.48
N GLN A 12 -7.18 4.08 -3.54
CA GLN A 12 -7.35 3.62 -4.90
C GLN A 12 -5.95 3.43 -5.49
N GLU A 13 -5.70 2.28 -6.09
CA GLU A 13 -4.48 2.06 -6.87
C GLU A 13 -4.43 2.99 -8.09
N THR A 14 -3.24 3.18 -8.64
CA THR A 14 -3.13 3.81 -9.97
C THR A 14 -3.90 2.99 -11.01
N LEU A 15 -4.94 3.58 -11.58
CA LEU A 15 -5.78 2.94 -12.58
C LEU A 15 -4.97 2.56 -13.83
N TYR A 16 -5.31 1.40 -14.42
CA TYR A 16 -4.68 0.88 -15.64
C TYR A 16 -3.18 0.61 -15.52
N ALA A 17 -2.68 0.40 -14.30
CA ALA A 17 -1.26 0.16 -14.04
C ALA A 17 -0.96 -1.17 -13.33
N ASP A 18 -1.98 -2.00 -13.05
CA ASP A 18 -1.87 -3.29 -12.35
C ASP A 18 -1.10 -3.18 -11.01
N MET A 19 -1.38 -2.12 -10.23
CA MET A 19 -0.62 -1.72 -9.05
C MET A 19 -1.25 -2.18 -7.73
N CYS A 20 -2.14 -3.17 -7.72
CA CYS A 20 -2.91 -3.52 -6.52
C CYS A 20 -2.01 -3.95 -5.34
N GLY A 21 -0.93 -4.67 -5.62
CA GLY A 21 0.09 -5.03 -4.63
C GLY A 21 0.86 -3.82 -4.09
N PRO A 22 1.54 -3.05 -4.97
CA PRO A 22 2.21 -1.81 -4.59
C PRO A 22 1.33 -0.80 -3.84
N ALA A 23 0.07 -0.65 -4.24
CA ALA A 23 -0.90 0.23 -3.59
C ALA A 23 -1.25 -0.26 -2.18
N SER A 24 -1.43 -1.57 -2.00
CA SER A 24 -1.64 -2.18 -0.68
C SER A 24 -0.44 -1.96 0.24
N LEU A 25 0.78 -2.16 -0.27
CA LEU A 25 2.01 -1.92 0.49
C LEU A 25 2.18 -0.46 0.88
N LYS A 26 1.89 0.47 -0.03
CA LYS A 26 1.96 1.92 0.24
C LYS A 26 1.13 2.31 1.45
N ILE A 27 -0.08 1.77 1.57
CA ILE A 27 -1.01 2.06 2.69
C ILE A 27 -0.47 1.52 4.01
N ILE A 28 0.01 0.28 4.02
CA ILE A 28 0.54 -0.35 5.23
C ILE A 28 1.83 0.35 5.68
N LEU A 29 2.73 0.66 4.75
CA LEU A 29 3.97 1.37 5.04
C LEU A 29 3.70 2.79 5.54
N GLY A 30 2.76 3.51 4.91
CA GLY A 30 2.33 4.83 5.36
C GLY A 30 1.74 4.81 6.78
N TYR A 31 0.96 3.79 7.13
CA TYR A 31 0.48 3.58 8.51
C TYR A 31 1.63 3.47 9.52
N HIS A 32 2.78 2.94 9.11
CA HIS A 32 4.00 2.83 9.92
C HIS A 32 4.97 4.02 9.76
N GLY A 33 4.57 5.10 9.08
CA GLY A 33 5.37 6.31 8.89
C GLY A 33 6.40 6.24 7.77
N VAL A 34 6.30 5.27 6.87
CA VAL A 34 7.19 5.11 5.71
C VAL A 34 6.46 5.54 4.44
N GLU A 35 6.82 6.71 3.93
CA GLU A 35 6.25 7.27 2.70
C GLU A 35 6.96 6.72 1.45
N LYS A 36 6.19 6.10 0.55
CA LYS A 36 6.67 5.53 -0.72
C LYS A 36 5.63 5.69 -1.83
N THR A 37 6.10 5.75 -3.07
CA THR A 37 5.22 5.69 -4.25
C THR A 37 4.99 4.25 -4.72
N GLU A 38 3.86 4.00 -5.40
CA GLU A 38 3.57 2.70 -6.01
C GLU A 38 4.67 2.28 -7.00
N LYS A 39 5.24 3.24 -7.75
CA LYS A 39 6.35 2.99 -8.69
C LYS A 39 7.64 2.54 -8.00
N GLU A 40 7.94 3.06 -6.82
CA GLU A 40 9.09 2.59 -6.03
C GLU A 40 8.87 1.17 -5.53
N LEU A 41 7.65 0.88 -5.04
CA LEU A 41 7.30 -0.42 -4.49
C LEU A 41 7.17 -1.50 -5.57
N ALA A 42 6.70 -1.15 -6.77
CA ALA A 42 6.63 -2.05 -7.91
C ALA A 42 8.02 -2.62 -8.30
N LYS A 43 9.10 -1.86 -8.10
CA LYS A 43 10.47 -2.36 -8.35
C LYS A 43 10.94 -3.42 -7.35
N THR A 44 10.24 -3.53 -6.20
CA THR A 44 10.61 -4.42 -5.11
C THR A 44 9.69 -5.64 -5.04
N ALA A 45 8.44 -5.49 -5.45
CA ALA A 45 7.38 -6.47 -5.24
C ALA A 45 6.45 -6.68 -6.46
N GLY A 46 6.88 -6.28 -7.66
CA GLY A 46 6.16 -6.42 -8.93
C GLY A 46 6.90 -7.25 -9.95
#